data_AF-A0A101J2Q7-F1
#
_entry.id   AF-A0A101J2Q7-F1
#
_cell.length_a   1.000
_cell.length_b   1.000
_cell.length_c   1.000
_cell.angle_alpha   90.00
_cell.angle_beta   90.00
_cell.angle_gamma   90.00
#
_symmetry.space_group_name_H-M   'P 1'
#
loop_
_entity.id
_entity.type
_entity.pdbx_description
1 polymer ?
#
loop_
_entity_poly.entity_id
_entity_poly.type
_entity_poly.pdbx_seq_one_letter_code
_entity_poly.pdbx_strand_id
1 'polypeptide(L)'
;MKKVIYMFTSLFLLGACTQGKQAGSEPVDDGIDSTFEYKVDRFADIEILRYPVPGFNSLSLQQKELIYYLSQAALEGRDILWDQHNRYNLTIRRVCEGVYENYMGDKSSEEWKQFETYLKQIWMANGIHHHYSEDKIMPQFSLDYFVKLVKSVDPGRMPFRDGMAADETLQEILPVMFDPAVMPKRMNQTPGTDIVQTSAVNFYEGVTQKEVEAFYNAMKDSADETPISYGLNSKVKKIDGKVAEQVWKLDGMYDKAIERIIGWLDKAAAVAENDHQKEVINLLIDYYRSGDLKKFDDYSVKWVTDTTSRV
;
A
#
# COMPACT_ATOMS: atom_id res chain seq x y z
N MET A 1 -9.68 79.85 -33.08
CA MET A 1 -10.14 79.63 -31.69
C MET A 1 -11.12 78.47 -31.66
N LYS A 2 -10.67 77.26 -31.30
CA LYS A 2 -11.55 76.12 -31.01
C LYS A 2 -11.06 75.42 -29.75
N LYS A 3 -12.00 75.17 -28.84
CA LYS A 3 -11.82 74.82 -27.44
C LYS A 3 -11.36 73.36 -27.28
N VAL A 4 -10.41 73.16 -26.38
CA VAL A 4 -9.97 71.85 -25.87
C VAL A 4 -10.94 71.43 -24.76
N ILE A 5 -11.43 70.19 -24.81
CA ILE A 5 -12.22 69.57 -23.74
C ILE A 5 -11.45 68.34 -23.27
N TYR A 6 -11.06 68.35 -21.99
CA TYR A 6 -10.49 67.21 -21.27
C TYR A 6 -11.63 66.33 -20.76
N MET A 7 -11.57 65.03 -21.01
CA MET A 7 -12.50 64.04 -20.47
C MET A 7 -11.83 63.32 -19.30
N PHE A 8 -12.40 63.50 -18.10
CA PHE A 8 -11.93 62.92 -16.84
C PHE A 8 -12.38 61.47 -16.69
N THR A 9 -11.42 60.61 -16.39
CA THR A 9 -11.59 59.19 -16.02
C THR A 9 -12.23 59.08 -14.63
N SER A 10 -13.35 58.37 -14.51
CA SER A 10 -14.00 58.06 -13.23
C SER A 10 -13.69 56.61 -12.82
N LEU A 11 -13.00 56.48 -11.68
CA LEU A 11 -12.58 55.24 -11.06
C LEU A 11 -13.73 54.70 -10.19
N PHE A 12 -14.33 53.56 -10.56
CA PHE A 12 -15.32 52.87 -9.72
C PHE A 12 -14.59 51.94 -8.73
N LEU A 13 -14.57 52.33 -7.46
CA LEU A 13 -14.21 51.47 -6.32
C LEU A 13 -15.44 50.64 -5.92
N LEU A 14 -15.41 49.33 -6.21
CA LEU A 14 -16.36 48.37 -5.64
C LEU A 14 -15.83 47.90 -4.29
N GLY A 15 -16.45 48.39 -3.21
CA GLY A 15 -16.26 47.87 -1.86
C GLY A 15 -16.83 46.47 -1.75
N ALA A 16 -15.95 45.47 -1.65
CA ALA A 16 -16.30 44.08 -1.41
C ALA A 16 -16.70 43.88 0.06
N CYS A 17 -17.73 43.06 0.24
CA CYS A 17 -18.39 42.71 1.48
C CYS A 17 -17.42 42.25 2.58
N THR A 18 -17.38 43.01 3.67
CA THR A 18 -17.05 42.51 5.00
C THR A 18 -18.30 41.90 5.63
N GLN A 19 -18.60 40.65 5.28
CA GLN A 19 -19.44 39.79 6.14
C GLN A 19 -18.51 38.94 7.01
N GLY A 20 -18.77 38.97 8.31
CA GLY A 20 -17.85 38.59 9.37
C GLY A 20 -17.23 37.21 9.19
N LYS A 21 -15.90 37.18 9.09
CA LYS A 21 -15.12 36.05 9.57
C LYS A 21 -15.41 35.95 11.07
N GLN A 22 -16.14 34.92 11.49
CA GLN A 22 -15.95 34.39 12.83
C GLN A 22 -14.44 34.21 13.01
N ALA A 23 -13.90 34.75 14.10
CA ALA A 23 -12.54 34.51 14.51
C ALA A 23 -12.39 33.00 14.75
N GLY A 24 -11.97 32.28 13.71
CA GLY A 24 -11.38 30.96 13.88
C GLY A 24 -10.18 31.14 14.78
N SER A 25 -10.11 30.32 15.83
CA SER A 25 -8.97 30.18 16.72
C SER A 25 -7.67 30.34 15.94
N GLU A 26 -6.72 31.11 16.47
CA GLU A 26 -5.34 31.10 15.96
C GLU A 26 -4.90 29.64 15.78
N PRO A 27 -4.21 29.30 14.67
CA PRO A 27 -3.75 27.93 14.46
C PRO A 27 -2.93 27.52 15.68
N VAL A 28 -3.36 26.45 16.35
CA VAL A 28 -2.56 25.84 17.41
C VAL A 28 -1.22 25.46 16.80
N ASP A 29 -0.13 25.92 17.41
CA ASP A 29 1.22 25.61 16.94
C ASP A 29 1.41 24.09 16.82
N ASP A 30 1.79 23.65 15.63
CA ASP A 30 2.09 22.24 15.34
C ASP A 30 3.51 21.83 15.82
N GLY A 31 4.24 22.76 16.43
CA GLY A 31 5.59 22.52 16.96
C GLY A 31 6.62 22.27 15.87
N ILE A 32 6.35 22.74 14.64
CA ILE A 32 7.22 22.59 13.49
C ILE A 32 8.14 23.82 13.44
N ASP A 33 9.36 23.68 13.94
CA ASP A 33 10.36 24.74 13.91
C ASP A 33 11.50 24.45 12.90
N SER A 34 12.46 25.38 12.82
CA SER A 34 13.60 25.29 11.90
C SER A 34 14.60 24.17 12.23
N THR A 35 14.40 23.43 13.33
CA THR A 35 15.23 22.28 13.74
C THR A 35 14.65 20.92 13.31
N PHE A 36 13.51 20.91 12.62
CA PHE A 36 12.91 19.68 12.13
C PHE A 36 13.82 18.99 11.07
N GLU A 37 14.45 17.89 11.48
CA GLU A 37 15.26 17.06 10.58
C GLU A 37 14.37 16.24 9.64
N TYR A 38 14.35 16.57 8.35
CA TYR A 38 13.57 15.83 7.35
C TYR A 38 14.16 14.47 7.01
N LYS A 39 15.47 14.31 7.13
CA LYS A 39 16.19 13.08 6.76
C LYS A 39 16.25 12.13 7.94
N VAL A 40 15.92 10.87 7.69
CA VAL A 40 15.89 9.81 8.72
C VAL A 40 17.03 8.82 8.53
N ASP A 41 17.20 8.32 7.32
CA ASP A 41 18.21 7.30 7.00
C ASP A 41 18.58 7.35 5.52
N ARG A 42 19.74 6.77 5.17
CA ARG A 42 20.17 6.59 3.78
C ARG A 42 20.93 5.28 3.64
N PHE A 43 20.46 4.43 2.72
CA PHE A 43 21.05 3.12 2.46
C PHE A 43 20.84 2.77 0.98
N ALA A 44 21.78 2.02 0.39
CA ALA A 44 21.79 1.74 -1.05
C ALA A 44 21.51 3.01 -1.87
N ASP A 45 20.46 3.00 -2.68
CA ASP A 45 19.97 4.10 -3.51
C ASP A 45 18.72 4.81 -2.93
N ILE A 46 18.41 4.58 -1.65
CA ILE A 46 17.20 5.07 -0.96
C ILE A 46 17.58 6.11 0.12
N GLU A 47 16.84 7.23 0.18
CA GLU A 47 16.86 8.19 1.29
C GLU A 47 15.47 8.20 1.95
N ILE A 48 15.40 7.90 3.25
CA ILE A 48 14.16 7.93 4.02
C ILE A 48 13.95 9.33 4.57
N LEU A 49 12.79 9.89 4.26
CA LEU A 49 12.37 11.20 4.72
C LEU A 49 11.17 11.08 5.67
N ARG A 50 10.97 12.10 6.50
CA ARG A 50 9.75 12.31 7.27
C ARG A 50 9.16 13.68 6.98
N TYR A 51 7.84 13.80 7.12
CA TYR A 51 7.10 15.03 6.86
C TYR A 51 6.31 15.46 8.11
N PRO A 52 6.20 16.76 8.38
CA PRO A 52 5.28 17.26 9.38
C PRO A 52 3.83 17.18 8.87
N VAL A 53 2.85 17.25 9.77
CA VAL A 53 1.41 17.30 9.43
C VAL A 53 0.82 18.64 9.93
N PRO A 54 1.06 19.76 9.24
CA PRO A 54 0.55 21.07 9.66
C PRO A 54 -0.97 21.11 9.71
N GLY A 55 -1.52 21.84 10.67
CA GLY A 55 -2.94 21.98 10.94
C GLY A 55 -3.54 20.86 11.78
N PHE A 56 -2.82 19.77 12.05
CA PHE A 56 -3.36 18.64 12.81
C PHE A 56 -3.74 19.04 14.24
N ASN A 57 -2.93 19.86 14.92
CA ASN A 57 -3.23 20.27 16.30
C ASN A 57 -4.49 21.13 16.39
N SER A 58 -4.82 21.86 15.32
CA SER A 58 -6.03 22.70 15.23
C SER A 58 -7.34 21.91 15.06
N LEU A 59 -7.26 20.61 14.74
CA LEU A 59 -8.44 19.78 14.53
C LEU A 59 -9.20 19.54 15.83
N SER A 60 -10.53 19.41 15.70
CA SER A 60 -11.38 18.95 16.80
C SER A 60 -10.98 17.53 17.23
N LEU A 61 -11.36 17.13 18.45
CA LEU A 61 -11.11 15.78 18.93
C LEU A 61 -11.75 14.73 18.02
N GLN A 62 -12.99 14.97 17.57
CA GLN A 62 -13.70 14.09 16.63
C GLN A 62 -12.93 13.88 15.33
N GLN A 63 -12.40 14.96 14.72
CA GLN A 63 -11.59 14.86 13.50
C GLN A 63 -10.29 14.10 13.72
N LYS A 64 -9.64 14.29 14.88
CA LYS A 64 -8.43 13.53 15.24
C LYS A 64 -8.72 12.05 15.44
N GLU A 65 -9.84 11.70 16.06
CA GLU A 65 -10.31 10.32 16.20
C GLU A 65 -10.60 9.69 14.83
N LEU A 66 -11.29 10.42 13.94
CA LEU A 66 -11.55 9.97 12.57
C LEU A 66 -10.23 9.69 11.82
N ILE A 67 -9.28 10.64 11.81
CA ILE A 67 -7.96 10.46 11.20
C ILE A 67 -7.23 9.26 11.81
N TYR A 68 -7.26 9.12 13.14
CA TYR A 68 -6.63 7.99 13.80
C TYR A 68 -7.21 6.67 13.32
N TYR A 69 -8.54 6.49 13.31
CA TYR A 69 -9.17 5.26 12.83
C TYR A 69 -8.89 4.97 11.35
N LEU A 70 -8.97 5.99 10.49
CA LEU A 70 -8.62 5.84 9.07
C LEU A 70 -7.14 5.45 8.88
N SER A 71 -6.23 6.03 9.68
CA SER A 71 -4.80 5.67 9.63
C SER A 71 -4.55 4.23 10.08
N GLN A 72 -5.26 3.75 11.11
CA GLN A 72 -5.17 2.35 11.53
C GLN A 72 -5.68 1.41 10.44
N ALA A 73 -6.83 1.72 9.82
CA ALA A 73 -7.34 0.97 8.68
C ALA A 73 -6.32 0.88 7.53
N ALA A 74 -5.63 1.99 7.21
CA ALA A 74 -4.60 2.00 6.17
C ALA A 74 -3.40 1.10 6.53
N LEU A 75 -2.93 1.12 7.77
CA LEU A 75 -1.78 0.33 8.22
C LEU A 75 -2.03 -1.18 8.18
N GLU A 76 -3.27 -1.62 8.43
CA GLU A 76 -3.64 -3.04 8.39
C GLU A 76 -3.51 -3.66 6.99
N GLY A 77 -3.50 -2.84 5.94
CA GLY A 77 -3.33 -3.27 4.55
C GLY A 77 -1.90 -3.64 4.15
N ARG A 78 -0.89 -3.37 5.00
CA ARG A 78 0.53 -3.59 4.65
C ARG A 78 0.79 -5.01 4.16
N ASP A 79 0.33 -6.03 4.89
CA ASP A 79 0.63 -7.43 4.54
C ASP A 79 -0.06 -7.89 3.25
N ILE A 80 -1.18 -7.26 2.86
CA ILE A 80 -1.85 -7.51 1.57
C ILE A 80 -0.91 -7.14 0.43
N LEU A 81 -0.34 -5.94 0.47
CA LEU A 81 0.57 -5.45 -0.58
C LEU A 81 1.82 -6.33 -0.73
N TRP A 82 2.39 -6.76 0.40
CA TRP A 82 3.56 -7.66 0.39
C TRP A 82 3.26 -8.96 -0.34
N ASP A 83 2.12 -9.60 -0.01
CA ASP A 83 1.71 -10.84 -0.67
C ASP A 83 1.37 -10.64 -2.15
N GLN A 84 0.70 -9.53 -2.49
CA GLN A 84 0.39 -9.16 -3.88
C GLN A 84 1.65 -8.96 -4.72
N HIS A 85 2.72 -8.38 -4.15
CA HIS A 85 3.98 -8.19 -4.87
C HIS A 85 4.73 -9.50 -5.15
N ASN A 86 4.62 -10.50 -4.27
CA ASN A 86 5.18 -11.84 -4.46
C ASN A 86 4.71 -12.80 -3.35
N ARG A 87 4.34 -14.03 -3.71
CA ARG A 87 3.86 -15.04 -2.74
C ARG A 87 4.88 -15.44 -1.64
N TYR A 88 6.17 -15.20 -1.85
CA TYR A 88 7.23 -15.50 -0.88
C TYR A 88 7.61 -14.31 0.01
N ASN A 89 7.14 -13.10 -0.31
CA ASN A 89 7.56 -11.87 0.35
C ASN A 89 7.30 -11.89 1.86
N LEU A 90 6.11 -12.34 2.30
CA LEU A 90 5.80 -12.41 3.73
C LEU A 90 6.71 -13.38 4.49
N THR A 91 7.01 -14.55 3.91
CA THR A 91 7.93 -15.53 4.50
C THR A 91 9.35 -14.96 4.59
N ILE A 92 9.87 -14.41 3.49
CA ILE A 92 11.20 -13.81 3.43
C ILE A 92 11.31 -12.67 4.45
N ARG A 93 10.34 -11.76 4.46
CA ARG A 93 10.29 -10.63 5.39
C ARG A 93 10.38 -11.11 6.83
N ARG A 94 9.49 -12.04 7.22
CA ARG A 94 9.41 -12.56 8.58
C ARG A 94 10.70 -13.27 8.99
N VAL A 95 11.31 -14.07 8.12
CA VAL A 95 12.60 -14.72 8.41
C VAL A 95 13.69 -13.67 8.62
N CYS A 96 13.80 -12.66 7.75
CA CYS A 96 14.78 -11.60 7.92
C CYS A 96 14.53 -10.74 9.17
N GLU A 97 13.28 -10.36 9.44
CA GLU A 97 12.86 -9.66 10.67
C GLU A 97 13.23 -10.49 11.91
N GLY A 98 12.91 -11.79 11.91
CA GLY A 98 13.26 -12.72 12.98
C GLY A 98 14.77 -12.83 13.21
N VAL A 99 15.58 -12.89 12.16
CA VAL A 99 17.04 -12.83 12.27
C VAL A 99 17.49 -11.49 12.85
N TYR A 100 16.98 -10.37 12.34
CA TYR A 100 17.38 -9.03 12.77
C TYR A 100 17.14 -8.80 14.27
N GLU A 101 15.96 -9.20 14.74
CA GLU A 101 15.52 -9.04 16.14
C GLU A 101 16.23 -10.01 17.11
N ASN A 102 16.54 -11.23 16.66
CA ASN A 102 16.94 -12.31 17.58
C ASN A 102 18.41 -12.76 17.43
N TYR A 103 19.13 -12.34 16.39
CA TYR A 103 20.55 -12.66 16.26
C TYR A 103 21.39 -11.95 17.32
N MET A 104 22.16 -12.74 18.08
CA MET A 104 23.00 -12.28 19.20
C MET A 104 24.50 -12.30 18.89
N GLY A 105 24.88 -12.63 17.65
CA GLY A 105 26.29 -12.64 17.22
C GLY A 105 26.80 -11.25 16.83
N ASP A 106 27.94 -11.22 16.12
CA ASP A 106 28.58 -9.96 15.72
C ASP A 106 27.80 -9.23 14.62
N LYS A 107 27.30 -8.04 14.97
CA LYS A 107 26.57 -7.10 14.08
C LYS A 107 27.46 -6.00 13.49
N SER A 108 28.77 -6.03 13.75
CA SER A 108 29.74 -5.06 13.20
C SER A 108 30.37 -5.51 11.87
N SER A 109 30.25 -6.80 11.54
CA SER A 109 30.76 -7.40 10.33
C SER A 109 30.14 -6.82 9.05
N GLU A 110 30.90 -6.86 7.95
CA GLU A 110 30.42 -6.37 6.65
C GLU A 110 29.23 -7.17 6.12
N GLU A 111 29.24 -8.50 6.28
CA GLU A 111 28.14 -9.37 5.88
C GLU A 111 26.84 -9.04 6.64
N TRP A 112 26.95 -8.66 7.92
CA TRP A 112 25.79 -8.20 8.69
C TRP A 112 25.23 -6.88 8.16
N LYS A 113 26.10 -5.90 7.87
CA LYS A 113 25.66 -4.60 7.30
C LYS A 113 24.98 -4.78 5.95
N GLN A 114 25.46 -5.72 5.13
CA GLN A 114 24.83 -6.09 3.86
C GLN A 114 23.47 -6.77 4.07
N PHE A 115 23.35 -7.63 5.08
CA PHE A 115 22.07 -8.21 5.48
C PHE A 115 21.07 -7.15 5.95
N GLU A 116 21.50 -6.24 6.83
CA GLU A 116 20.67 -5.13 7.31
C GLU A 116 20.24 -4.21 6.17
N THR A 117 21.16 -3.89 5.25
CA THR A 117 20.85 -3.09 4.05
C THR A 117 19.79 -3.78 3.19
N TYR A 118 19.92 -5.09 2.95
CA TYR A 118 18.93 -5.85 2.20
C TYR A 118 17.55 -5.85 2.88
N LEU A 119 17.50 -6.05 4.21
CA LEU A 119 16.25 -5.98 4.97
C LEU A 119 15.58 -4.60 4.81
N LYS A 120 16.36 -3.52 4.93
CA LYS A 120 15.87 -2.15 4.70
C LYS A 120 15.36 -1.93 3.28
N GLN A 121 16.06 -2.45 2.26
CA GLN A 121 15.62 -2.38 0.87
C GLN A 121 14.28 -3.08 0.65
N ILE A 122 14.11 -4.31 1.17
CA ILE A 122 12.84 -5.03 1.00
C ILE A 122 11.70 -4.39 1.79
N TRP A 123 11.99 -3.79 2.95
CA TRP A 123 11.00 -3.00 3.69
C TRP A 123 10.49 -1.82 2.88
N MET A 124 11.40 -1.04 2.28
CA MET A 124 11.04 0.10 1.45
C MET A 124 10.26 -0.33 0.20
N ALA A 125 10.66 -1.44 -0.41
CA ALA A 125 10.06 -1.92 -1.64
C ALA A 125 8.76 -2.70 -1.47
N ASN A 126 8.38 -3.02 -0.23
CA ASN A 126 7.29 -3.94 0.09
C ASN A 126 7.47 -5.32 -0.58
N GLY A 127 8.70 -5.82 -0.63
CA GLY A 127 9.05 -7.07 -1.29
C GLY A 127 10.49 -7.13 -1.78
N ILE A 128 10.85 -8.26 -2.42
CA ILE A 128 12.23 -8.54 -2.88
C ILE A 128 12.61 -7.90 -4.21
N HIS A 129 11.76 -7.05 -4.78
CA HIS A 129 11.98 -6.41 -6.07
C HIS A 129 12.04 -4.90 -5.91
N HIS A 130 12.93 -4.24 -6.64
CA HIS A 130 13.13 -2.80 -6.58
C HIS A 130 11.85 -2.07 -6.96
N HIS A 131 11.39 -1.17 -6.07
CA HIS A 131 10.11 -0.47 -6.19
C HIS A 131 9.90 0.32 -7.49
N TYR A 132 10.98 0.75 -8.14
CA TYR A 132 10.96 1.48 -9.42
C TYR A 132 11.31 0.62 -10.66
N SER A 133 12.49 -0.01 -10.70
CA SER A 133 12.93 -0.79 -11.88
C SER A 133 12.24 -2.15 -12.05
N GLU A 134 11.48 -2.60 -11.04
CA GLU A 134 10.86 -3.93 -10.96
C GLU A 134 11.86 -5.09 -10.83
N ASP A 135 13.17 -4.84 -10.91
CA ASP A 135 14.20 -5.88 -10.87
C ASP A 135 14.33 -6.50 -9.47
N LYS A 136 14.66 -7.78 -9.40
CA LYS A 136 14.95 -8.42 -8.12
C LYS A 136 16.16 -7.76 -7.45
N ILE A 137 16.01 -7.44 -6.16
CA ILE A 137 17.09 -6.96 -5.30
C ILE A 137 17.94 -8.17 -4.95
N MET A 138 19.20 -8.18 -5.40
CA MET A 138 20.13 -9.28 -5.10
C MET A 138 20.83 -9.05 -3.75
N PRO A 139 20.80 -10.03 -2.83
CA PRO A 139 21.60 -10.00 -1.62
C PRO A 139 23.08 -9.76 -1.91
N GLN A 140 23.74 -8.92 -1.11
CA GLN A 140 25.19 -8.68 -1.20
C GLN A 140 26.01 -9.54 -0.22
N PHE A 141 25.34 -10.34 0.61
CA PHE A 141 25.93 -11.36 1.49
C PHE A 141 25.75 -12.75 0.87
N SER A 142 26.54 -13.73 1.33
CA SER A 142 26.47 -15.09 0.79
C SER A 142 25.24 -15.86 1.27
N LEU A 143 24.81 -16.83 0.46
CA LEU A 143 23.76 -17.79 0.84
C LEU A 143 24.14 -18.54 2.12
N ASP A 144 25.38 -19.04 2.21
CA ASP A 144 25.86 -19.78 3.38
C ASP A 144 25.84 -18.94 4.65
N TYR A 145 26.18 -17.65 4.54
CA TYR A 145 26.09 -16.71 5.64
C TYR A 145 24.63 -16.53 6.10
N PHE A 146 23.69 -16.37 5.17
CA PHE A 146 22.27 -16.26 5.52
C PHE A 146 21.73 -17.52 6.20
N VAL A 147 22.07 -18.70 5.67
CA VAL A 147 21.71 -19.99 6.30
C VAL A 147 22.28 -20.07 7.71
N LYS A 148 23.54 -19.67 7.90
CA LYS A 148 24.17 -19.62 9.22
C LYS A 148 23.45 -18.67 10.17
N LEU A 149 23.07 -17.48 9.72
CA LEU A 149 22.30 -16.53 10.54
C LEU A 149 20.98 -17.16 10.99
N VAL A 150 20.18 -17.67 10.04
CA VAL A 150 18.88 -18.28 10.33
C VAL A 150 19.00 -19.45 11.30
N LYS A 151 19.99 -20.34 11.11
CA LYS A 151 20.21 -21.50 11.97
C LYS A 151 20.83 -21.17 13.33
N SER A 152 21.41 -19.97 13.49
CA SER A 152 21.96 -19.53 14.78
C SER A 152 20.92 -18.96 15.73
N VAL A 153 19.73 -18.61 15.22
CA VAL A 153 18.62 -18.14 16.03
C VAL A 153 17.85 -19.34 16.58
N ASP A 154 17.44 -19.26 17.84
CA ASP A 154 16.54 -20.24 18.45
C ASP A 154 15.28 -20.42 17.58
N PRO A 155 14.98 -21.65 17.08
CA PRO A 155 13.80 -21.90 16.27
C PRO A 155 12.49 -21.46 16.93
N GLY A 156 12.40 -21.49 18.27
CA GLY A 156 11.21 -21.03 19.00
C GLY A 156 10.98 -19.51 18.94
N ARG A 157 11.99 -18.75 18.50
CA ARG A 157 11.94 -17.29 18.31
C ARG A 157 11.83 -16.90 16.83
N MET A 158 11.85 -17.87 15.93
CA MET A 158 11.71 -17.62 14.50
C MET A 158 10.24 -17.73 14.09
N PRO A 159 9.77 -16.87 13.18
CA PRO A 159 8.37 -16.86 12.72
C PRO A 159 8.12 -17.93 11.65
N PHE A 160 8.64 -19.14 11.86
CA PHE A 160 8.33 -20.28 11.01
C PHE A 160 6.86 -20.64 11.16
N ARG A 161 6.25 -21.12 10.08
CA ARG A 161 4.86 -21.61 10.13
C ARG A 161 4.79 -22.81 11.06
N ASP A 162 3.68 -22.95 11.78
CA ASP A 162 3.45 -24.07 12.69
C ASP A 162 3.75 -25.41 12.01
N GLY A 163 4.70 -26.16 12.58
CA GLY A 163 5.11 -27.48 12.10
C GLY A 163 6.12 -27.51 10.94
N MET A 164 6.55 -26.37 10.39
CA MET A 164 7.61 -26.33 9.37
C MET A 164 8.99 -26.24 10.02
N ALA A 165 9.92 -27.07 9.55
CA ALA A 165 11.31 -26.97 9.97
C ALA A 165 12.01 -25.76 9.33
N ALA A 166 13.04 -25.22 9.98
CA ALA A 166 13.88 -24.16 9.42
C ALA A 166 14.44 -24.54 8.04
N ASP A 167 14.80 -25.81 7.85
CA ASP A 167 15.32 -26.32 6.59
C ASP A 167 14.28 -26.30 5.45
N GLU A 168 13.02 -26.62 5.73
CA GLU A 168 11.94 -26.55 4.72
C GLU A 168 11.68 -25.10 4.30
N THR A 169 11.61 -24.19 5.28
CA THR A 169 11.44 -22.76 5.00
C THR A 169 12.60 -22.22 4.17
N LEU A 170 13.84 -22.59 4.51
CA LEU A 170 15.03 -22.20 3.77
C LEU A 170 15.03 -22.78 2.34
N GLN A 171 14.65 -24.04 2.15
CA GLN A 171 14.54 -24.65 0.82
C GLN A 171 13.57 -23.87 -0.09
N GLU A 172 12.49 -23.32 0.45
CA GLU A 172 11.54 -22.52 -0.31
C GLU A 172 12.09 -21.14 -0.70
N ILE A 173 12.73 -20.43 0.23
CA ILE A 173 13.08 -19.00 0.02
C ILE A 173 14.47 -18.79 -0.59
N LEU A 174 15.42 -19.70 -0.37
CA LEU A 174 16.80 -19.51 -0.83
C LEU A 174 16.91 -19.37 -2.36
N PRO A 175 16.26 -20.22 -3.19
CA PRO A 175 16.30 -20.03 -4.64
C PRO A 175 15.70 -18.68 -5.05
N VAL A 176 14.60 -18.29 -4.42
CA VAL A 176 13.90 -17.03 -4.70
C VAL A 176 14.79 -15.82 -4.40
N MET A 177 15.50 -15.84 -3.28
CA MET A 177 16.38 -14.73 -2.87
C MET A 177 17.69 -14.67 -3.66
N PHE A 178 18.33 -15.82 -3.94
CA PHE A 178 19.72 -15.87 -4.39
C PHE A 178 19.93 -16.29 -5.84
N ASP A 179 18.99 -16.98 -6.50
CA ASP A 179 19.13 -17.36 -7.91
C ASP A 179 18.61 -16.23 -8.81
N PRO A 180 19.47 -15.48 -9.54
CA PRO A 180 19.02 -14.36 -10.37
C PRO A 180 18.02 -14.75 -11.47
N ALA A 181 17.92 -16.02 -11.85
CA ALA A 181 16.97 -16.50 -12.85
C ALA A 181 15.57 -16.75 -12.28
N VAL A 182 15.44 -16.94 -10.96
CA VAL A 182 14.15 -17.17 -10.31
C VAL A 182 13.48 -15.83 -10.00
N MET A 183 12.32 -15.58 -10.60
CA MET A 183 11.53 -14.36 -10.36
C MET A 183 12.33 -13.06 -10.53
N PRO A 184 13.01 -12.86 -11.69
CA PRO A 184 13.95 -11.75 -11.89
C PRO A 184 13.30 -10.37 -11.88
N LYS A 185 11.99 -10.28 -12.18
CA LYS A 185 11.22 -9.04 -12.20
C LYS A 185 9.89 -9.22 -11.49
N ARG A 186 9.47 -8.23 -10.69
CA ARG A 186 8.11 -8.18 -10.12
C ARG A 186 7.09 -8.04 -11.23
N MET A 187 7.27 -7.05 -12.11
CA MET A 187 6.48 -6.88 -13.32
C MET A 187 7.37 -6.86 -14.56
N ASN A 188 7.09 -7.76 -15.52
CA ASN A 188 7.77 -7.83 -16.80
C ASN A 188 6.89 -7.23 -17.91
N GLN A 189 7.47 -6.32 -18.70
CA GLN A 189 6.81 -5.68 -19.84
C GLN A 189 7.54 -5.96 -21.17
N THR A 190 8.43 -6.97 -21.18
CA THR A 190 9.20 -7.32 -22.38
C THR A 190 8.27 -7.77 -23.52
N PRO A 191 8.31 -7.11 -24.69
CA PRO A 191 7.47 -7.50 -25.82
C PRO A 191 7.68 -8.96 -26.24
N GLY A 192 6.58 -9.66 -26.56
CA GLY A 192 6.63 -11.05 -27.01
C GLY A 192 6.82 -12.08 -25.89
N THR A 193 6.85 -11.67 -24.62
CA THR A 193 6.84 -12.59 -23.47
C THR A 193 5.43 -12.68 -22.86
N ASP A 194 5.10 -13.81 -22.25
CA ASP A 194 3.87 -13.94 -21.45
C ASP A 194 4.07 -13.15 -20.14
N ILE A 195 3.48 -11.96 -20.07
CA ILE A 195 3.70 -11.05 -18.94
C ILE A 195 3.14 -11.60 -17.63
N VAL A 196 2.16 -12.51 -17.69
CA VAL A 196 1.57 -13.14 -16.51
C VAL A 196 2.53 -14.18 -15.94
N GLN A 197 3.11 -15.03 -16.79
CA GLN A 197 4.02 -16.08 -16.34
C GLN A 197 5.43 -15.58 -16.00
N THR A 198 5.86 -14.49 -16.64
CA THR A 198 7.22 -13.95 -16.47
C THR A 198 7.32 -12.84 -15.43
N SER A 199 6.19 -12.41 -14.86
CA SER A 199 6.14 -11.49 -13.73
C SER A 199 6.05 -12.24 -12.41
N ALA A 200 6.73 -11.74 -11.37
CA ALA A 200 6.70 -12.33 -10.04
C ALA A 200 5.54 -11.82 -9.15
N VAL A 201 4.77 -10.81 -9.59
CA VAL A 201 3.53 -10.39 -8.91
C VAL A 201 2.59 -11.57 -8.70
N ASN A 202 1.89 -11.56 -7.57
CA ASN A 202 1.06 -12.67 -7.11
C ASN A 202 -0.42 -12.51 -7.48
N PHE A 203 -0.75 -11.65 -8.45
CA PHE A 203 -2.12 -11.52 -8.96
C PHE A 203 -2.57 -12.74 -9.77
N TYR A 204 -1.63 -13.55 -10.24
CA TYR A 204 -1.89 -14.69 -11.10
C TYR A 204 -1.14 -15.93 -10.62
N GLU A 205 -1.76 -17.10 -10.69
CA GLU A 205 -1.11 -18.37 -10.33
C GLU A 205 -1.55 -19.52 -11.24
N GLY A 206 -0.57 -20.14 -11.93
CA GLY A 206 -0.82 -21.31 -12.77
C GLY A 206 -1.65 -21.02 -14.03
N VAL A 207 -1.72 -19.76 -14.46
CA VAL A 207 -2.42 -19.29 -15.66
C VAL A 207 -1.45 -18.61 -16.62
N THR A 208 -1.81 -18.60 -17.90
CA THR A 208 -1.10 -17.84 -18.96
C THR A 208 -1.75 -16.47 -19.18
N GLN A 209 -1.03 -15.54 -19.80
CA GLN A 209 -1.58 -14.25 -20.23
C GLN A 209 -2.82 -14.44 -21.11
N LYS A 210 -2.75 -15.36 -22.08
CA LYS A 210 -3.87 -15.63 -22.99
C LYS A 210 -5.11 -16.14 -22.27
N GLU A 211 -4.95 -16.99 -21.25
CA GLU A 211 -6.06 -17.49 -20.44
C GLU A 211 -6.73 -16.38 -19.64
N VAL A 212 -5.94 -15.48 -19.05
CA VAL A 212 -6.44 -14.32 -18.29
C VAL A 212 -7.17 -13.33 -19.20
N GLU A 213 -6.58 -13.00 -20.35
CA GLU A 213 -7.21 -12.13 -21.35
C GLU A 213 -8.53 -12.70 -21.85
N ALA A 214 -8.57 -14.00 -22.17
CA ALA A 214 -9.79 -14.68 -22.59
C ALA A 214 -10.85 -14.69 -21.49
N PHE A 215 -10.43 -14.93 -20.24
CA PHE A 215 -11.32 -14.95 -19.08
C PHE A 215 -12.05 -13.62 -18.88
N TYR A 216 -11.32 -12.50 -18.84
CA TYR A 216 -11.95 -11.18 -18.67
C TYR A 216 -12.66 -10.68 -19.92
N ASN A 217 -12.19 -11.01 -21.13
CA ASN A 217 -12.91 -10.63 -22.35
C ASN A 217 -14.28 -11.33 -22.46
N ALA A 218 -14.44 -12.52 -21.89
CA ALA A 218 -15.73 -13.21 -21.83
C ALA A 218 -16.73 -12.57 -20.85
N MET A 219 -16.26 -11.76 -19.90
CA MET A 219 -17.12 -11.07 -18.92
C MET A 219 -17.59 -9.70 -19.39
N LYS A 220 -16.85 -9.07 -20.30
CA LYS A 220 -17.17 -7.72 -20.79
C LYS A 220 -18.49 -7.71 -21.54
N ASP A 221 -19.37 -6.81 -21.12
CA ASP A 221 -20.54 -6.41 -21.91
C ASP A 221 -20.25 -5.10 -22.63
N SER A 222 -20.19 -5.14 -23.97
CA SER A 222 -19.95 -3.95 -24.79
C SER A 222 -21.12 -2.97 -24.80
N ALA A 223 -22.31 -3.38 -24.34
CA ALA A 223 -23.49 -2.53 -24.26
C ALA A 223 -23.63 -1.82 -22.90
N ASP A 224 -22.85 -2.21 -21.89
CA ASP A 224 -22.84 -1.56 -20.59
C ASP A 224 -22.10 -0.22 -20.66
N GLU A 225 -22.81 0.89 -20.46
CA GLU A 225 -22.26 2.24 -20.44
C GLU A 225 -21.55 2.57 -19.12
N THR A 226 -21.70 1.73 -18.10
CA THR A 226 -21.11 1.88 -16.76
C THR A 226 -20.47 0.57 -16.28
N PRO A 227 -19.52 0.00 -17.04
CA PRO A 227 -18.97 -1.31 -16.73
C PRO A 227 -18.18 -1.27 -15.42
N ILE A 228 -18.37 -2.30 -14.60
CA ILE A 228 -17.56 -2.51 -13.41
C ILE A 228 -16.08 -2.75 -13.77
N SER A 229 -15.20 -2.53 -12.80
CA SER A 229 -13.76 -2.78 -12.95
C SER A 229 -13.42 -4.28 -12.85
N TYR A 230 -13.76 -5.07 -13.88
CA TYR A 230 -13.52 -6.53 -13.90
C TYR A 230 -12.09 -6.90 -13.46
N GLY A 231 -11.97 -7.81 -12.49
CA GLY A 231 -10.68 -8.31 -12.02
C GLY A 231 -9.90 -7.40 -11.08
N LEU A 232 -10.48 -6.30 -10.61
CA LEU A 232 -9.77 -5.32 -9.78
C LEU A 232 -9.33 -5.88 -8.42
N ASN A 233 -10.13 -6.76 -7.81
CA ASN A 233 -9.98 -7.18 -6.42
C ASN A 233 -9.86 -8.69 -6.26
N SER A 234 -9.15 -9.35 -7.17
CA SER A 234 -9.02 -10.80 -7.16
C SER A 234 -7.63 -11.27 -7.58
N LYS A 235 -7.27 -12.46 -7.10
CA LYS A 235 -6.19 -13.25 -7.68
C LYS A 235 -6.79 -14.25 -8.67
N VAL A 236 -6.23 -14.36 -9.88
CA VAL A 236 -6.68 -15.34 -10.87
C VAL A 236 -5.83 -16.60 -10.79
N LYS A 237 -6.46 -17.76 -10.64
CA LYS A 237 -5.76 -19.04 -10.64
C LYS A 237 -6.57 -20.16 -11.30
N LYS A 238 -5.93 -21.30 -11.52
CA LYS A 238 -6.65 -22.54 -11.86
C LYS A 238 -7.16 -23.24 -10.59
N ILE A 239 -8.45 -23.50 -10.53
CA ILE A 239 -9.13 -24.34 -9.53
C ILE A 239 -9.77 -25.49 -10.32
N ASP A 240 -9.38 -26.74 -10.03
CA ASP A 240 -9.84 -27.93 -10.76
C ASP A 240 -9.71 -27.81 -12.29
N GLY A 241 -8.61 -27.20 -12.73
CA GLY A 241 -8.29 -26.99 -14.15
C GLY A 241 -9.01 -25.82 -14.82
N LYS A 242 -9.89 -25.09 -14.11
CA LYS A 242 -10.62 -23.93 -14.64
C LYS A 242 -10.05 -22.62 -14.10
N VAL A 243 -9.94 -21.62 -14.97
CA VAL A 243 -9.57 -20.25 -14.57
C VAL A 243 -10.68 -19.67 -13.70
N ALA A 244 -10.32 -19.18 -12.52
CA ALA A 244 -11.25 -18.63 -11.54
C ALA A 244 -10.59 -17.51 -10.73
N GLU A 245 -11.42 -16.63 -10.18
CA GLU A 245 -11.02 -15.57 -9.26
C GLU A 245 -11.07 -16.04 -7.81
N GLN A 246 -10.04 -15.67 -7.03
CA GLN A 246 -10.05 -15.65 -5.59
C GLN A 246 -10.23 -14.21 -5.14
N VAL A 247 -11.48 -13.83 -4.86
CA VAL A 247 -11.86 -12.45 -4.50
C VAL A 247 -11.26 -12.08 -3.14
N TRP A 248 -10.74 -10.86 -3.05
CA TRP A 248 -10.20 -10.25 -1.84
C TRP A 248 -11.32 -9.60 -1.04
N LYS A 249 -11.76 -10.27 0.03
CA LYS A 249 -12.88 -9.85 0.86
C LYS A 249 -12.89 -10.56 2.21
N LEU A 250 -13.78 -10.14 3.10
CA LEU A 250 -14.16 -10.91 4.28
C LEU A 250 -14.65 -12.31 3.86
N ASP A 251 -14.25 -13.34 4.62
CA ASP A 251 -14.46 -14.76 4.31
C ASP A 251 -13.84 -15.22 2.97
N GLY A 252 -12.90 -14.44 2.43
CA GLY A 252 -12.22 -14.69 1.16
C GLY A 252 -10.70 -14.68 1.28
N MET A 253 -10.02 -14.36 0.17
CA MET A 253 -8.58 -14.15 0.21
C MET A 253 -8.28 -12.83 0.95
N TYR A 254 -7.23 -12.82 1.77
CA TYR A 254 -6.86 -11.72 2.68
C TYR A 254 -7.83 -11.43 3.84
N ASP A 255 -8.80 -12.31 4.08
CA ASP A 255 -9.84 -12.21 5.12
C ASP A 255 -9.36 -11.57 6.44
N LYS A 256 -8.37 -12.17 7.11
CA LYS A 256 -7.88 -11.67 8.41
C LYS A 256 -7.43 -10.20 8.40
N ALA A 257 -6.81 -9.73 7.32
CA ALA A 257 -6.39 -8.34 7.21
C ALA A 257 -7.59 -7.43 6.90
N ILE A 258 -8.47 -7.87 6.02
CA ILE A 258 -9.69 -7.16 5.64
C ILE A 258 -10.65 -7.02 6.82
N GLU A 259 -10.77 -8.05 7.67
CA GLU A 259 -11.54 -8.00 8.91
C GLU A 259 -11.05 -6.86 9.83
N ARG A 260 -9.74 -6.71 9.99
CA ARG A 260 -9.16 -5.62 10.80
C ARG A 260 -9.35 -4.25 10.15
N ILE A 261 -9.22 -4.16 8.83
CA ILE A 261 -9.55 -2.93 8.07
C ILE A 261 -11.00 -2.52 8.34
N ILE A 262 -11.95 -3.45 8.17
CA ILE A 262 -13.38 -3.22 8.44
C ILE A 262 -13.59 -2.75 9.87
N GLY A 263 -12.98 -3.42 10.86
CA GLY A 263 -13.14 -3.05 12.27
C GLY A 263 -12.67 -1.62 12.60
N TRP A 264 -11.66 -1.11 11.91
CA TRP A 264 -11.25 0.29 12.03
C TRP A 264 -12.15 1.25 11.25
N LEU A 265 -12.61 0.86 10.06
CA LEU A 265 -13.56 1.65 9.28
C LEU A 265 -14.92 1.79 10.00
N ASP A 266 -15.41 0.74 10.67
CA ASP A 266 -16.64 0.79 11.47
C ASP A 266 -16.52 1.85 12.58
N LYS A 267 -15.34 1.97 13.22
CA LYS A 267 -15.05 3.03 14.21
C LYS A 267 -14.98 4.42 13.56
N ALA A 268 -14.36 4.53 12.38
CA ALA A 268 -14.30 5.77 11.63
C ALA A 268 -15.71 6.28 11.26
N ALA A 269 -16.59 5.40 10.78
CA ALA A 269 -17.97 5.75 10.44
C ALA A 269 -18.78 6.28 11.64
N ALA A 270 -18.45 5.86 12.87
CA ALA A 270 -19.11 6.35 14.08
C ALA A 270 -18.75 7.80 14.45
N VAL A 271 -17.60 8.29 13.98
CA VAL A 271 -17.09 9.65 14.26
C VAL A 271 -16.96 10.51 13.00
N ALA A 272 -17.56 10.09 11.89
CA ALA A 272 -17.61 10.86 10.65
C ALA A 272 -18.14 12.28 10.86
N GLU A 273 -17.65 13.23 10.07
CA GLU A 273 -17.94 14.66 10.19
C GLU A 273 -19.39 15.00 9.80
N ASN A 274 -19.97 14.19 8.92
CA ASN A 274 -21.34 14.35 8.42
C ASN A 274 -21.88 13.01 7.88
N ASP A 275 -23.18 12.97 7.59
CA ASP A 275 -23.86 11.76 7.12
C ASP A 275 -23.36 11.28 5.75
N HIS A 276 -22.92 12.20 4.88
CA HIS A 276 -22.40 11.85 3.56
C HIS A 276 -21.07 11.11 3.67
N GLN A 277 -20.11 11.63 4.44
CA GLN A 277 -18.83 10.96 4.72
C GLN A 277 -19.03 9.61 5.43
N LYS A 278 -20.00 9.54 6.35
CA LYS A 278 -20.37 8.28 7.01
C LYS A 278 -20.84 7.23 6.01
N GLU A 279 -21.68 7.62 5.06
CA GLU A 279 -22.17 6.73 4.00
C GLU A 279 -21.06 6.30 3.05
N VAL A 280 -20.11 7.19 2.72
CA VAL A 280 -18.89 6.83 1.97
C VAL A 280 -18.14 5.70 2.68
N ILE A 281 -17.87 5.84 3.98
CA ILE A 281 -17.15 4.82 4.76
C ILE A 281 -17.95 3.51 4.80
N ASN A 282 -19.27 3.56 4.98
CA ASN A 282 -20.13 2.38 5.00
C ASN A 282 -20.15 1.63 3.65
N LEU A 283 -20.18 2.33 2.52
CA LEU A 283 -20.09 1.71 1.19
C LEU A 283 -18.75 1.00 0.99
N LEU A 284 -17.65 1.61 1.46
CA LEU A 284 -16.33 0.98 1.44
C LEU A 284 -16.30 -0.30 2.29
N ILE A 285 -16.91 -0.27 3.47
CA ILE A 285 -17.06 -1.45 4.33
C ILE A 285 -17.85 -2.54 3.62
N ASP A 286 -18.98 -2.19 2.98
CA ASP A 286 -19.82 -3.15 2.28
C ASP A 286 -19.10 -3.78 1.08
N TYR A 287 -18.26 -3.01 0.37
CA TYR A 287 -17.36 -3.53 -0.63
C TYR A 287 -16.38 -4.54 -0.04
N TYR A 288 -15.66 -4.20 1.04
CA TYR A 288 -14.72 -5.14 1.68
C TYR A 288 -15.39 -6.41 2.22
N ARG A 289 -16.62 -6.30 2.74
CA ARG A 289 -17.39 -7.46 3.21
C ARG A 289 -17.82 -8.38 2.07
N SER A 290 -18.27 -7.82 0.96
CA SER A 290 -18.88 -8.62 -0.13
C SER A 290 -17.93 -8.99 -1.26
N GLY A 291 -16.89 -8.17 -1.49
CA GLY A 291 -16.04 -8.18 -2.67
C GLY A 291 -16.73 -7.73 -3.95
N ASP A 292 -17.93 -7.15 -3.87
CA ASP A 292 -18.74 -6.77 -5.03
C ASP A 292 -18.23 -5.47 -5.67
N LEU A 293 -17.74 -5.56 -6.90
CA LEU A 293 -17.21 -4.43 -7.65
C LEU A 293 -18.25 -3.36 -7.98
N LYS A 294 -19.55 -3.70 -8.01
CA LYS A 294 -20.59 -2.67 -8.16
C LYS A 294 -20.64 -1.75 -6.94
N LYS A 295 -20.44 -2.31 -5.74
CA LYS A 295 -20.35 -1.50 -4.52
C LYS A 295 -19.08 -0.66 -4.47
N PHE A 296 -18.01 -1.10 -5.12
CA PHE A 296 -16.82 -0.27 -5.28
C PHE A 296 -17.09 0.95 -6.16
N ASP A 297 -17.88 0.79 -7.24
CA ASP A 297 -18.33 1.92 -8.06
C ASP A 297 -19.25 2.85 -7.26
N ASP A 298 -20.24 2.30 -6.54
CA ASP A 298 -21.15 3.08 -5.71
C ASP A 298 -20.39 3.88 -4.63
N TYR A 299 -19.42 3.24 -3.97
CA TYR A 299 -18.46 3.88 -3.07
C TYR A 299 -17.71 5.03 -3.78
N SER A 300 -17.15 4.78 -4.96
CA SER A 300 -16.34 5.74 -5.70
C SER A 300 -17.16 6.98 -6.12
N VAL A 301 -18.40 6.78 -6.56
CA VAL A 301 -19.34 7.86 -6.90
C VAL A 301 -19.73 8.66 -5.66
N LYS A 302 -19.96 7.99 -4.52
CA LYS A 302 -20.27 8.69 -3.27
C LYS A 302 -19.06 9.47 -2.76
N TRP A 303 -17.86 8.88 -2.83
CA TRP A 303 -16.62 9.50 -2.39
C TRP A 303 -16.30 10.76 -3.19
N VAL A 304 -16.38 10.72 -4.52
CA VAL A 304 -16.08 11.91 -5.36
C VAL A 304 -17.07 13.06 -5.15
N THR A 305 -18.27 12.77 -4.63
CA THR A 305 -19.28 13.79 -4.31
C THR A 305 -19.17 14.32 -2.87
N ASP A 306 -18.26 13.78 -2.04
CA ASP A 306 -17.96 14.36 -0.74
C ASP A 306 -17.02 15.56 -0.88
N THR A 307 -17.60 16.72 -1.18
CA THR A 307 -16.84 17.97 -1.41
C THR A 307 -16.86 18.90 -0.21
N THR A 308 -17.41 18.48 0.92
CA THR A 308 -17.63 19.35 2.10
C THR A 308 -16.95 18.87 3.36
N SER A 309 -16.57 17.60 3.44
CA SER A 309 -15.74 17.07 4.54
C SER A 309 -14.35 17.73 4.56
N ARG A 310 -13.78 17.86 5.76
CA ARG A 310 -12.44 18.42 5.94
C ARG A 310 -11.38 17.31 5.96
N VAL A 311 -11.73 16.15 6.52
CA VAL A 311 -10.91 14.93 6.61
C VAL A 311 -11.28 13.98 5.48
#